data_AF-A0A3E1NXD3-F1
#
_entry.id   AF-A0A3E1NXD3-F1
#
_cell.length_a   1.000
_cell.length_b   1.000
_cell.length_c   1.000
_cell.angle_alpha   90.00
_cell.angle_beta   90.00
_cell.angle_gamma   90.00
#
_symmetry.space_group_name_H-M   'P 1'
#
loop_
_entity.id
_entity.type
_entity.pdbx_description
1 polymer ?
#
loop_
_entity_poly.entity_id
_entity_poly.type
_entity_poly.pdbx_seq_one_letter_code
_entity_poly.pdbx_strand_id
1 'polypeptide(L)' 'MRKSFPKMKVLSDVRFVDNDRAMTTAGISAGIDGALHLVAKIHDKAEAKRIAAFIKYDK' A
#
# COMPACT_ATOMS: atom_id res chain seq x y z
N MET A 1 -18.28 -4.83 -3.51
CA MET A 1 -17.08 -5.60 -3.92
C MET A 1 -17.27 -7.12 -3.81
N ARG A 2 -17.34 -7.73 -2.62
CA ARG A 2 -17.48 -9.20 -2.48
C ARG A 2 -18.71 -9.79 -3.20
N LYS A 3 -19.87 -9.15 -3.06
CA LYS A 3 -21.12 -9.58 -3.73
C LYS A 3 -21.06 -9.42 -5.25
N SER A 4 -20.41 -8.37 -5.73
CA SER A 4 -20.34 -8.01 -7.15
C SER A 4 -19.31 -8.85 -7.92
N PHE A 5 -18.31 -9.41 -7.23
CA PHE A 5 -17.20 -10.16 -7.83
C PHE A 5 -16.91 -11.43 -7.02
N PRO A 6 -17.77 -12.47 -7.12
CA PRO A 6 -17.69 -13.65 -6.26
C PRO A 6 -16.41 -14.48 -6.45
N LYS A 7 -15.74 -14.37 -7.60
CA LYS A 7 -14.47 -15.06 -7.90
C LYS A 7 -13.24 -14.31 -7.35
N MET A 8 -13.38 -13.07 -6.89
CA MET A 8 -12.27 -12.26 -6.40
C MET A 8 -12.03 -12.51 -4.91
N LYS A 9 -10.81 -12.91 -4.55
CA LYS A 9 -10.39 -13.04 -3.14
C LYS A 9 -10.15 -11.66 -2.55
N VAL A 10 -11.11 -11.18 -1.77
CA VAL A 10 -10.94 -9.94 -0.99
C VAL A 10 -10.32 -10.27 0.36
N LEU A 11 -9.13 -9.74 0.63
CA LEU A 11 -8.48 -9.81 1.94
C LEU A 11 -8.97 -8.65 2.80
N SER A 12 -9.55 -8.94 3.97
CA SER A 12 -9.87 -7.93 4.98
C SER A 12 -8.66 -7.65 5.86
N ASP A 13 -8.72 -6.54 6.60
CA ASP A 13 -7.76 -6.23 7.67
C ASP A 13 -6.30 -6.06 7.21
N VAL A 14 -6.13 -5.79 5.91
CA VAL A 14 -4.84 -5.45 5.29
C VAL A 14 -4.89 -4.04 4.71
N ARG A 15 -3.75 -3.34 4.75
CA ARG A 15 -3.63 -1.96 4.25
C ARG A 15 -3.55 -1.92 2.72
N PHE A 16 -2.79 -2.85 2.17
CA PHE A 16 -2.61 -3.00 0.72
C PHE A 16 -2.28 -4.45 0.38
N VAL A 17 -2.42 -4.79 -0.89
CA VAL A 17 -1.92 -6.03 -1.49
C VAL A 17 -1.14 -5.66 -2.75
N ASP A 18 0.03 -6.27 -2.92
CA ASP A 18 0.91 -6.12 -4.08
C ASP A 18 1.26 -7.52 -4.61
N ASN A 19 1.17 -7.72 -5.92
CA ASN A 19 1.52 -8.97 -6.60
C ASN A 19 2.59 -8.79 -7.69
N ASP A 20 3.43 -7.77 -7.55
CA ASP A 20 4.49 -7.35 -8.49
C ASP A 20 3.99 -6.71 -9.79
N ARG A 21 2.78 -7.02 -10.23
CA ARG A 21 2.19 -6.47 -11.46
C ARG A 21 1.20 -5.35 -11.19
N ALA A 22 0.45 -5.46 -10.09
CA ALA A 22 -0.54 -4.51 -9.68
C ALA A 22 -0.65 -4.47 -8.15
N MET A 23 -0.96 -3.28 -7.64
CA MET A 23 -1.17 -3.05 -6.23
C MET A 23 -2.55 -2.44 -6.00
N THR A 24 -3.22 -2.85 -4.93
CA THR A 24 -4.47 -2.21 -4.48
C THR A 24 -4.38 -1.86 -3.00
N THR A 25 -5.02 -0.75 -2.63
CA THR A 25 -5.00 -0.18 -1.27
C THR A 25 -6.41 -0.02 -0.75
N ALA A 26 -6.62 -0.21 0.56
CA ALA A 26 -7.97 -0.16 1.13
C ALA A 26 -8.58 1.25 1.14
N GLY A 27 -7.91 2.21 1.78
CA GLY A 27 -8.40 3.58 1.96
C GLY A 27 -7.25 4.59 2.01
N ILE A 28 -7.54 5.86 2.31
CA ILE A 28 -6.60 6.99 2.15
C ILE A 28 -5.26 6.73 2.85
N SER A 29 -5.26 6.48 4.17
CA SER A 29 -4.02 6.22 4.91
C SER A 29 -3.33 4.93 4.44
N ALA A 30 -4.10 3.94 4.01
CA ALA A 30 -3.56 2.70 3.43
C ALA A 30 -2.92 2.95 2.05
N GLY A 31 -3.38 3.98 1.34
CA GLY A 31 -2.79 4.50 0.11
C GLY A 31 -1.42 5.12 0.35
N ILE A 32 -1.26 5.89 1.44
CA ILE A 32 0.05 6.44 1.85
C ILE A 32 1.01 5.29 2.16
N ASP A 33 0.57 4.31 2.96
CA ASP A 33 1.35 3.10 3.24
C ASP A 33 1.75 2.35 1.96
N GLY A 34 0.82 2.25 1.01
CA GLY A 34 1.07 1.58 -0.26
C GLY A 34 2.07 2.33 -1.14
N ALA A 35 1.98 3.66 -1.21
CA ALA A 35 2.94 4.47 -1.95
C ALA A 35 4.35 4.35 -1.35
N LEU A 36 4.49 4.40 -0.03
CA LEU A 36 5.77 4.21 0.65
C LEU A 36 6.32 2.79 0.43
N HIS A 37 5.45 1.78 0.38
CA HIS A 37 5.85 0.42 0.01
C HIS A 37 6.42 0.35 -1.41
N LEU A 38 5.81 1.02 -2.38
CA LEU A 38 6.32 1.07 -3.76
C LEU A 38 7.66 1.80 -3.83
N VAL A 39 7.84 2.92 -3.12
CA VAL A 39 9.15 3.60 -3.05
C VAL A 39 10.20 2.65 -2.50
N ALA A 40 9.89 1.92 -1.42
CA ALA A 40 10.80 0.97 -0.81
C ALA A 40 11.19 -0.19 -1.74
N LYS A 41 10.30 -0.58 -2.65
CA LYS A 41 10.48 -1.67 -3.61
C LYS A 41 11.24 -1.24 -4.86
N ILE A 42 10.97 -0.04 -5.38
CA ILE A 42 11.53 0.46 -6.65
C ILE A 42 12.89 1.14 -6.43
N HIS A 43 13.06 1.84 -5.30
CA HIS A 43 14.29 2.53 -4.96
C HIS A 43 14.98 1.80 -3.80
N ASP A 44 14.64 2.14 -2.56
CA ASP A 44 15.07 1.43 -1.36
C ASP A 44 14.26 1.88 -0.13
N LYS A 45 14.43 1.15 0.98
CA LYS A 45 13.77 1.43 2.25
C LYS A 45 14.23 2.74 2.91
N ALA A 46 15.43 3.22 2.64
CA ALA A 46 15.94 4.45 3.25
C ALA A 46 15.21 5.67 2.67
N GLU A 47 14.99 5.69 1.36
CA GLU A 47 14.24 6.74 0.69
C GLU A 47 12.77 6.77 1.12
N ALA A 48 12.12 5.61 1.25
CA ALA A 48 10.76 5.54 1.78
C ALA A 48 10.66 6.12 3.20
N LYS A 49 11.64 5.83 4.07
CA LYS A 49 11.70 6.41 5.43
C LYS A 49 11.95 7.92 5.41
N ARG A 50 12.84 8.39 4.53
CA ARG A 50 13.13 9.82 4.35
C ARG A 50 11.86 10.58 3.95
N ILE A 51 11.09 10.04 3.00
CA ILE A 51 9.82 10.64 2.56
C ILE A 51 8.81 10.63 3.71
N ALA A 52 8.62 9.50 4.41
CA ALA A 52 7.70 9.42 5.54
C ALA A 52 8.02 10.47 6.61
N ALA A 53 9.31 10.63 6.96
CA ALA A 53 9.76 11.66 7.90
C ALA A 53 9.53 13.08 7.37
N PHE A 54 9.82 13.33 6.09
CA PHE A 54 9.62 14.63 5.45
C PHE A 54 8.17 15.09 5.51
N ILE A 55 7.22 14.19 5.23
CA ILE A 55 5.78 14.49 5.28
C ILE A 55 5.18 14.37 6.69
N LYS A 56 6.01 14.10 7.71
CA LYS A 56 5.59 13.86 9.10
C LYS A 56 4.52 12.77 9.23
N TYR A 57 4.66 11.73 8.41
CA TYR A 57 3.79 10.55 8.48
C TYR A 57 4.42 9.56 9.47
N ASP A 58 3.93 9.61 10.70
CA ASP A 58 4.24 8.63 11.73
C ASP A 58 3.26 7.46 11.66
N LYS A 59 3.72 6.28 12.05
CA LYS A 59 2.98 5.03 11.89
C LYS A 59 2.85 4.27 13.20
#